data_AF-A0A527CRW9-F1
#
_entry.id   AF-A0A527CRW9-F1
#
_cell.length_a   1.000
_cell.length_b   1.000
_cell.length_c   1.000
_cell.angle_alpha   90.00
_cell.angle_beta   90.00
_cell.angle_gamma   90.00
#
_symmetry.space_group_name_H-M   'P 1'
#
loop_
_entity.id
_entity.type
_entity.pdbx_description
1 polymer ?
#
loop_
_entity_poly.entity_id
_entity_poly.type
_entity_poly.pdbx_seq_one_letter_code
_entity_poly.pdbx_strand_id
1 'polypeptide(L)' 'MLPITRQRFRLSGGTEISFLMAGETSKPALILLHGTPNTARMFEGLIPRLAQAAYVI' A
#
# COMPACT_ATOMS: atom_id res chain seq x y z
N MET A 1 -9.80 9.11 10.20
CA MET A 1 -8.66 8.30 9.69
C MET A 1 -8.78 8.24 8.18
N LEU A 2 -7.67 8.39 7.45
CA LEU A 2 -7.68 8.15 6.00
C LEU A 2 -8.02 6.67 5.75
N PRO A 3 -8.93 6.34 4.82
CA PRO A 3 -9.30 4.96 4.55
C PRO A 3 -8.13 4.20 3.94
N ILE A 4 -7.87 2.99 4.43
CA ILE A 4 -6.95 2.04 3.81
C ILE A 4 -7.76 1.18 2.85
N THR A 5 -7.44 1.26 1.56
CA THR A 5 -8.15 0.50 0.52
C THR A 5 -7.30 -0.66 0.05
N ARG A 6 -7.84 -1.88 0.06
CA ARG A 6 -7.19 -3.02 -0.57
C ARG A 6 -7.47 -3.01 -2.08
N GLN A 7 -6.42 -3.12 -2.87
CA GLN A 7 -6.50 -3.28 -4.31
C GLN A 7 -5.95 -4.63 -4.76
N ARG A 8 -6.33 -4.99 -5.98
CA ARG A 8 -5.78 -6.13 -6.72
C ARG A 8 -5.44 -5.68 -8.13
N PHE A 9 -4.28 -6.11 -8.61
CA PHE A 9 -3.83 -5.80 -9.95
C PHE A 9 -3.25 -7.05 -10.59
N ARG A 10 -3.65 -7.33 -11.83
CA ARG A 10 -3.12 -8.46 -12.60
C ARG A 10 -1.97 -7.98 -13.48
N LEU A 11 -0.80 -8.53 -13.24
CA LEU A 11 0.40 -8.27 -14.02
C LEU A 11 0.27 -8.90 -15.42
N SER A 12 1.07 -8.41 -16.37
CA SER A 12 1.11 -8.94 -17.75
C SER A 12 1.43 -10.45 -17.80
N GLY A 13 2.21 -10.96 -16.84
CA GLY A 13 2.50 -12.38 -16.67
C GLY A 13 1.37 -13.22 -16.08
N GLY A 14 0.19 -12.64 -15.83
CA GLY A 14 -0.99 -13.34 -15.31
C GLY A 14 -1.06 -13.43 -13.78
N THR A 15 0.03 -13.16 -13.07
CA THR A 15 0.05 -13.10 -11.60
C THR A 15 -0.79 -11.94 -11.08
N GLU A 16 -1.67 -12.22 -10.10
CA GLU A 16 -2.40 -11.20 -9.37
C GLU A 16 -1.64 -10.80 -8.10
N ILE A 17 -1.46 -9.49 -7.90
CA ILE A 17 -0.89 -8.90 -6.68
C ILE A 17 -1.98 -8.18 -5.90
N SER A 18 -1.98 -8.34 -4.57
CA SER A 18 -2.84 -7.58 -3.66
C SER A 18 -2.00 -6.65 -2.78
N PHE A 19 -2.40 -5.39 -2.72
CA PHE A 19 -1.68 -4.34 -1.98
C PHE A 19 -2.68 -3.39 -1.29
N LEU A 20 -2.17 -2.51 -0.43
CA LEU A 20 -2.97 -1.54 0.33
C LEU A 20 -2.63 -0.14 -0.18
N MET A 21 -3.64 0.72 -0.32
CA MET A 21 -3.43 2.13 -0.67
C MET A 21 -4.02 3.05 0.40
N ALA A 22 -3.34 4.16 0.68
CA ALA A 22 -3.85 5.21 1.55
C ALA A 22 -3.22 6.58 1.23
N GLY A 23 -3.93 7.66 1.52
CA GLY A 23 -3.47 9.03 1.27
C GLY A 23 -3.98 9.59 -0.06
N GLU A 24 -3.57 10.81 -0.36
CA GLU A 24 -4.00 11.56 -1.56
C GLU A 24 -3.05 11.29 -2.72
N THR A 25 -3.59 10.94 -3.90
CA THR A 25 -2.80 10.64 -5.11
C THR A 25 -1.99 11.82 -5.66
N SER A 26 -2.25 13.04 -5.17
CA SER A 26 -1.47 14.25 -5.49
C SER A 26 -0.15 14.35 -4.71
N LYS A 27 0.03 13.55 -3.64
CA LYS A 27 1.26 13.53 -2.82
C LYS A 27 2.30 12.56 -3.43
N PRO A 28 3.60 12.70 -3.08
CA PRO A 28 4.62 11.77 -3.52
C PRO A 28 4.27 10.31 -3.20
N ALA A 29 4.50 9.41 -4.14
CA ALA A 29 4.25 7.99 -3.95
C ALA A 29 5.33 7.36 -3.05
N LEU A 30 4.90 6.56 -2.08
CA LEU A 30 5.77 5.76 -1.20
C LEU A 30 5.34 4.30 -1.28
N ILE A 31 6.23 3.44 -1.76
CA ILE A 31 5.99 1.99 -1.85
C ILE A 31 6.58 1.29 -0.62
N LEU A 32 5.78 0.48 0.07
CA LEU A 32 6.21 -0.33 1.20
C LEU A 32 6.33 -1.80 0.80
N LEU A 33 7.57 -2.28 0.70
CA LEU A 33 7.86 -3.68 0.37
C LEU A 33 8.06 -4.50 1.65
N HIS A 34 7.26 -5.54 1.83
CA HIS A 34 7.40 -6.45 2.97
C HIS A 34 8.49 -7.49 2.72
N GLY A 35 9.12 -7.97 3.79
CA GLY A 35 10.00 -9.14 3.73
C GLY A 35 9.22 -10.46 3.78
N THR A 36 9.89 -11.58 3.53
CA THR A 36 9.36 -12.93 3.72
C THR A 36 9.45 -13.34 5.19
N PRO A 37 8.44 -14.01 5.79
CA PRO A 37 7.16 -14.48 5.21
C PRO A 37 5.98 -13.54 5.50
N ASN A 38 6.18 -12.22 5.49
CA ASN A 38 5.14 -11.25 5.84
C ASN A 38 4.22 -10.92 4.64
N THR A 39 3.22 -10.08 4.91
CA THR A 39 2.33 -9.47 3.91
C THR A 39 2.21 -7.97 4.19
N ALA A 40 1.44 -7.23 3.38
CA ALA A 40 1.15 -5.81 3.61
C ALA A 40 0.60 -5.49 5.03
N ARG A 41 0.05 -6.49 5.74
CA ARG A 41 -0.38 -6.36 7.15
C ARG A 41 0.72 -5.88 8.08
N MET A 42 1.98 -6.17 7.77
CA MET A 42 3.15 -5.72 8.55
C MET A 42 3.17 -4.19 8.73
N PHE A 43 2.57 -3.44 7.81
CA PHE A 43 2.57 -1.99 7.81
C PHE A 43 1.24 -1.36 8.26
N GLU A 44 0.21 -2.13 8.66
CA GLU A 44 -1.11 -1.57 9.02
C GLU A 44 -1.03 -0.47 10.10
N GLY A 45 -0.10 -0.59 11.06
CA GLY A 45 0.14 0.43 12.09
C GLY A 45 0.88 1.68 11.60
N LEU A 46 1.65 1.58 10.51
CA LEU A 46 2.47 2.66 9.93
C LEU A 46 1.71 3.45 8.86
N ILE A 47 0.89 2.77 8.05
CA ILE A 47 0.17 3.34 6.91
C ILE A 47 -0.60 4.62 7.28
N PRO A 48 -1.38 4.70 8.39
CA PRO A 48 -2.14 5.92 8.72
C PRO A 48 -1.27 7.15 9.02
N ARG A 49 -0.03 6.95 9.48
CA ARG A 49 0.91 8.05 9.75
C ARG A 49 1.58 8.51 8.47
N LEU A 50 2.05 7.57 7.65
CA LEU A 50 2.71 7.87 6.38
C LEU A 50 1.75 8.50 5.37
N ALA A 51 0.49 8.07 5.35
CA ALA A 51 -0.56 8.59 4.46
C ALA A 51 -0.88 10.08 4.68
N GLN A 52 -0.44 10.67 5.80
CA GLN A 52 -0.57 12.11 6.04
C GLN A 52 0.37 12.91 5.12
N ALA A 53 1.54 12.36 4.78
CA ALA A 53 2.59 13.02 4.02
C ALA A 53 2.81 12.44 2.60
N ALA A 54 2.37 11.21 2.33
CA ALA A 54 2.61 10.51 1.08
C ALA A 54 1.37 9.75 0.58
N TYR A 55 1.35 9.41 -0.70
CA TYR A 55 0.46 8.40 -1.26
C TYR A 55 1.10 7.03 -1.07
N VAL A 56 0.60 6.26 -0.10
CA VAL A 56 1.17 4.97 0.30
C VAL A 56 0.60 3.85 -0.56
N ILE A 57 1.48 2.98 -1.05
CA ILE A 57 1.19 1.79 -1.87
C ILE A 57 1.89 0.57 -1.27
#